data_AF-A0A371GG07-F1
#
_entry.id   AF-A0A371GG07-F1
#
_cell.length_a   1.000
_cell.length_b   1.000
_cell.length_c   1.000
_cell.angle_alpha   90.00
_cell.angle_beta   90.00
_cell.angle_gamma   90.00
#
_symmetry.space_group_name_H-M   'P 1'
#
loop_
_entity.id
_entity.type
_entity.pdbx_description
1 polymer ?
#
loop_
_entity_poly.entity_id
_entity_poly.type
_entity_poly.pdbx_seq_one_letter_code
_entity_poly.pdbx_strand_id
1 'polypeptide(L)'
;MQRLITCFIFCFVSSCFCVRSIGGENTFYNVIDYGARGDGKSDDSQAFLSAWQHTCGTQGTPTLVIPPEKVFLVKNIILNGTCIATNIHIQV
;
A
#
# COMPACT_ATOMS: atom_id res chain seq x y z
N MET A 1 36.52 2.17 4.87
CA MET A 1 37.56 1.12 4.98
C MET A 1 37.33 0.11 6.11
N GLN A 2 36.63 0.44 7.21
CA GLN A 2 36.54 -0.48 8.38
C GLN A 2 35.26 -1.33 8.48
N ARG A 3 34.23 -1.07 7.65
CA ARG A 3 32.98 -1.86 7.58
C ARG A 3 32.96 -2.90 6.44
N LEU A 4 33.92 -2.80 5.51
CA LEU A 4 34.10 -3.75 4.40
C LEU A 4 34.84 -5.02 4.84
N ILE A 5 35.75 -4.91 5.82
CA ILE A 5 36.57 -6.04 6.29
C ILE A 5 35.73 -7.04 7.10
N THR A 6 34.71 -6.57 7.82
CA THR A 6 33.81 -7.44 8.60
C THR A 6 32.87 -8.26 7.70
N CYS A 7 32.60 -7.80 6.48
CA CYS A 7 31.80 -8.56 5.51
C CYS A 7 32.58 -9.70 4.85
N PHE A 8 33.88 -9.54 4.60
CA PHE A 8 34.68 -10.56 3.92
C PHE A 8 34.93 -11.82 4.78
N ILE A 9 35.00 -11.68 6.11
CA ILE A 9 35.35 -12.80 7.00
C ILE A 9 34.11 -13.63 7.41
N PHE A 10 32.90 -13.07 7.34
CA PHE A 10 31.66 -13.78 7.69
C PHE A 10 31.00 -14.54 6.51
N CYS A 11 31.58 -14.51 5.31
CA CYS A 11 31.02 -15.15 4.11
C CYS A 11 31.22 -16.68 4.01
N PHE A 12 31.99 -17.32 4.90
CA PHE A 12 32.34 -18.73 4.73
C PHE A 12 31.58 -19.74 5.60
N VAL A 13 30.77 -19.35 6.60
CA VAL A 13 30.20 -20.35 7.54
C VAL A 13 28.71 -20.19 7.88
N SER A 14 27.99 -19.16 7.42
CA SER A 14 26.56 -19.11 7.74
C SER A 14 25.74 -18.47 6.64
N SER A 15 24.78 -19.26 6.18
CA SER A 15 23.52 -18.79 5.62
C SER A 15 22.92 -17.66 6.51
N CYS A 16 22.27 -16.69 5.85
CA CYS A 16 21.61 -15.49 6.41
C CYS A 16 22.59 -14.43 6.96
N PHE A 17 22.50 -13.15 6.62
CA PHE A 17 21.30 -12.31 6.61
C PHE A 17 21.47 -11.19 5.57
N CYS A 18 20.69 -11.22 4.51
CA CYS A 18 20.33 -9.97 3.83
C CYS A 18 19.47 -9.19 4.83
N VAL A 19 20.06 -8.26 5.59
CA VAL A 19 19.28 -7.26 6.32
C VAL A 19 18.60 -6.41 5.24
N ARG A 20 17.36 -6.78 4.88
CA ARG A 20 16.46 -5.90 4.15
C ARG A 20 16.21 -4.71 5.05
N SER A 21 16.57 -3.53 4.57
CA SER A 21 16.20 -2.28 5.20
C SER A 21 14.68 -2.27 5.39
N ILE A 22 14.19 -2.16 6.63
CA ILE A 22 12.79 -1.81 6.90
C ILE A 22 12.67 -0.31 6.61
N GLY A 23 12.74 0.06 5.34
CA GLY A 23 12.11 1.29 4.87
C GLY A 23 10.61 1.03 4.87
N GLY A 24 9.82 1.98 5.39
CA GLY A 24 8.35 1.87 5.30
C GLY A 24 7.98 1.54 3.86
N GLU A 25 7.39 0.36 3.66
CA GLU A 25 6.99 -0.07 2.33
C GLU A 25 5.86 0.87 1.90
N ASN A 26 6.12 1.72 0.90
CA ASN A 26 5.06 2.52 0.28
C ASN A 26 4.17 1.56 -0.49
N THR A 27 3.09 1.13 0.18
CA THR A 27 2.09 0.22 -0.37
C THR A 27 1.01 1.03 -1.08
N PHE A 28 0.66 0.61 -2.29
CA PHE A 28 -0.32 1.27 -3.13
C PHE A 28 -1.54 0.38 -3.30
N TYR A 29 -2.72 0.96 -3.10
CA TYR A 29 -3.99 0.27 -3.19
C TYR A 29 -4.86 0.97 -4.23
N ASN A 30 -4.78 0.52 -5.47
CA ASN A 30 -5.56 1.10 -6.56
C ASN A 30 -7.00 0.58 -6.54
N VAL A 31 -7.99 1.47 -6.52
CA VAL A 31 -9.41 1.10 -6.48
C VAL A 31 -9.84 0.18 -7.62
N ILE A 32 -9.14 0.18 -8.76
CA ILE A 32 -9.39 -0.73 -9.89
C ILE A 32 -9.06 -2.18 -9.53
N ASP A 33 -8.01 -2.41 -8.74
CA ASP A 33 -7.63 -3.76 -8.29
C ASP A 33 -8.69 -4.36 -7.34
N TYR A 34 -9.56 -3.50 -6.80
CA TYR A 34 -10.70 -3.85 -5.94
C TYR A 34 -12.02 -3.89 -6.69
N GLY A 35 -12.00 -3.80 -8.03
CA GLY A 35 -13.17 -3.97 -8.88
C GLY A 35 -13.93 -2.69 -9.23
N ALA A 36 -13.36 -1.50 -8.97
CA ALA A 36 -13.94 -0.26 -9.47
C ALA A 36 -13.88 -0.25 -11.00
N ARG A 37 -14.99 0.13 -11.66
CA ARG A 37 -15.06 0.21 -13.12
C ARG A 37 -14.58 1.56 -13.63
N GLY A 38 -14.97 2.64 -12.97
CA GLY A 38 -14.62 4.00 -13.41
C GLY A 38 -15.30 4.42 -14.71
N ASP A 39 -16.52 3.92 -14.97
CA ASP A 39 -17.33 4.20 -16.17
C ASP A 39 -18.37 5.32 -16.00
N GLY A 40 -18.42 5.93 -14.81
CA GLY A 40 -19.36 7.00 -14.41
C GLY A 40 -20.82 6.55 -14.24
N LYS A 41 -21.11 5.26 -14.32
CA LYS A 41 -22.47 4.69 -14.32
C LYS A 41 -22.65 3.60 -13.28
N SER A 42 -21.66 2.73 -13.16
CA SER A 42 -21.64 1.62 -12.23
C SER A 42 -21.30 2.14 -10.83
N ASP A 43 -21.97 1.60 -9.82
CA ASP A 43 -21.70 1.94 -8.42
C ASP A 43 -20.38 1.30 -7.96
N ASP A 44 -19.36 2.12 -7.78
CA ASP A 44 -18.00 1.70 -7.41
C ASP A 44 -17.77 1.72 -5.88
N SER A 45 -18.81 2.00 -5.08
CA SER A 45 -18.71 2.17 -3.63
C SER A 45 -18.03 1.01 -2.89
N GLN A 46 -18.34 -0.23 -3.28
CA GLN A 46 -17.76 -1.42 -2.63
C GLN A 46 -16.28 -1.61 -2.94
N ALA A 47 -15.84 -1.24 -4.14
CA ALA A 47 -14.43 -1.25 -4.48
C ALA A 47 -13.64 -0.23 -3.66
N PHE A 48 -14.21 0.98 -3.47
CA PHE A 48 -13.61 2.01 -2.61
C PHE A 48 -13.53 1.57 -1.15
N LEU A 49 -14.58 0.95 -0.60
CA LEU A 49 -14.57 0.42 0.77
C LEU A 49 -13.52 -0.68 0.95
N SER A 50 -13.41 -1.61 -0.02
CA SER A 50 -12.45 -2.71 0.03
C SER A 50 -11.01 -2.23 -0.10
N ALA A 51 -10.75 -1.26 -1.00
CA ALA A 51 -9.45 -0.63 -1.15
C ALA A 51 -9.06 0.14 0.12
N TRP A 52 -10.02 0.86 0.71
CA TRP A 52 -9.81 1.59 1.96
C TRP A 52 -9.45 0.67 3.13
N GLN A 53 -10.14 -0.47 3.29
CA GLN A 53 -9.86 -1.41 4.37
C GLN A 53 -8.42 -1.93 4.32
N HIS A 54 -7.90 -2.25 3.13
CA HIS A 54 -6.51 -2.67 2.99
C HIS A 54 -5.52 -1.53 3.14
N THR A 55 -5.85 -0.34 2.62
CA THR A 55 -5.04 0.87 2.81
C THR A 55 -4.89 1.16 4.30
N CYS A 56 -6.00 1.31 5.02
CA CYS A 56 -5.96 1.68 6.43
C CYS A 56 -5.41 0.56 7.34
N GLY A 57 -5.62 -0.69 6.95
CA GLY A 57 -5.14 -1.89 7.64
C GLY A 57 -3.65 -2.16 7.47
N THR A 58 -2.90 -1.28 6.80
CA THR A 58 -1.47 -1.45 6.54
C THR A 58 -0.64 -0.49 7.38
N GLN A 59 0.40 -1.00 8.05
CA GLN A 59 1.30 -0.16 8.84
C GLN A 59 2.10 0.81 7.97
N GLY A 60 2.47 1.97 8.53
CA GLY A 60 3.29 2.96 7.83
C GLY A 60 2.46 4.02 7.12
N THR A 61 2.84 4.34 5.87
CA THR A 61 2.25 5.41 5.06
C THR A 61 1.68 4.91 3.73
N PRO A 62 0.67 4.01 3.76
CA PRO A 62 0.03 3.46 2.57
C PRO A 62 -0.69 4.54 1.76
N THR A 63 -0.82 4.28 0.45
CA THR A 63 -1.47 5.17 -0.51
C THR A 63 -2.70 4.50 -1.14
N LEU A 64 -3.87 5.08 -0.96
CA LEU A 64 -5.06 4.78 -1.76
C LEU A 64 -4.92 5.50 -3.10
N VAL A 65 -5.01 4.76 -4.20
CA VAL A 65 -4.85 5.30 -5.56
C VAL A 65 -6.20 5.31 -6.27
N ILE A 66 -6.63 6.50 -6.69
CA ILE A 66 -7.75 6.75 -7.58
C ILE A 66 -7.12 7.19 -8.92
N PRO A 67 -7.11 6.33 -9.95
CA PRO A 67 -6.39 6.65 -11.18
C PRO A 67 -7.08 7.74 -12.00
N PRO A 68 -6.31 8.55 -12.75
CA PRO A 68 -6.85 9.57 -13.63
C PRO A 68 -7.59 8.95 -14.83
N GLU A 69 -8.24 9.80 -15.63
CA GLU A 69 -8.95 9.43 -16.87
C GLU A 69 -10.14 8.47 -16.69
N LYS A 70 -10.63 8.34 -15.45
CA LYS A 70 -11.80 7.54 -15.09
C LYS A 70 -12.81 8.37 -14.30
N VAL A 71 -14.08 7.96 -14.35
CA VAL A 71 -15.16 8.60 -13.61
C VAL A 71 -15.78 7.58 -12.67
N PHE A 72 -15.68 7.80 -11.38
CA PHE A 72 -16.19 6.86 -10.38
C PHE A 72 -17.51 7.38 -9.81
N LEU A 73 -18.56 6.58 -9.88
CA LEU A 73 -19.81 6.86 -9.18
C LEU A 73 -19.75 6.19 -7.81
N VAL A 74 -19.62 7.00 -6.77
CA VAL A 74 -19.54 6.55 -5.37
C VAL A 74 -20.74 7.13 -4.63
N LYS A 75 -21.52 6.25 -3.97
CA LYS A 75 -22.64 6.64 -3.11
C LYS A 75 -22.11 7.12 -1.76
N ASN A 76 -23.01 7.47 -0.86
CA ASN A 76 -22.63 7.78 0.51
C ASN A 76 -21.96 6.55 1.17
N ILE A 77 -20.66 6.63 1.43
CA ILE A 77 -19.87 5.58 2.08
C ILE A 77 -19.21 6.13 3.34
N ILE A 78 -19.02 5.26 4.32
CA ILE A 78 -18.25 5.54 5.53
C ILE A 78 -16.96 4.73 5.42
N LEU A 79 -15.84 5.44 5.34
CA LEU A 79 -14.52 4.82 5.33
C LEU A 79 -14.18 4.33 6.75
N ASN A 80 -14.42 3.03 6.99
CA ASN A 80 -14.19 2.39 8.29
C ASN A 80 -13.35 1.11 8.15
N GLY A 81 -12.82 0.63 9.27
CA GLY A 81 -11.97 -0.55 9.34
C GLY A 81 -11.00 -0.48 10.51
N THR A 82 -10.27 -1.56 10.74
CA THR A 82 -9.19 -1.59 11.74
C THR A 82 -7.98 -0.85 11.19
N CYS A 83 -7.97 0.47 11.34
CA CYS A 83 -6.89 1.32 10.86
C CYS A 83 -5.65 1.17 11.74
N ILE A 84 -4.53 0.75 11.14
CA ILE A 84 -3.21 0.70 11.79
C ILE A 84 -2.16 1.55 11.05
N ALA A 85 -2.54 2.18 9.94
CA ALA A 85 -1.72 3.14 9.22
C ALA A 85 -1.38 4.35 10.10
N THR A 86 -0.14 4.83 10.01
CA THR A 86 0.31 6.02 10.71
C THR A 86 -0.11 7.29 9.96
N ASN A 87 -0.07 7.23 8.64
CA ASN A 87 -0.60 8.26 7.74
C ASN A 87 -1.20 7.58 6.51
N ILE A 88 -2.22 8.17 5.90
CA ILE A 88 -2.81 7.64 4.67
C ILE A 88 -2.68 8.72 3.59
N HIS A 89 -2.03 8.37 2.49
CA HIS A 89 -2.04 9.18 1.29
C HIS A 89 -3.24 8.81 0.42
N ILE A 90 -3.92 9.82 -0.11
CA ILE A 90 -4.94 9.62 -1.15
C ILE A 90 -4.42 10.34 -2.39
N GLN A 91 -4.19 9.56 -3.44
CA GLN A 91 -3.74 10.06 -4.74
C GLN A 91 -4.92 10.01 -5.71
N VAL A 92 -5.21 11.13 -6.37
CA VAL A 92 -6.33 11.33 -7.31
C VAL A 92 -5.79 11.86 -8.63
#